data_AF-A0A2T5YE72-F1
#
_entry.id   AF-A0A2T5YE72-F1
#
_cell.length_a   1.000
_cell.length_b   1.000
_cell.length_c   1.000
_cell.angle_alpha   90.00
_cell.angle_beta   90.00
_cell.angle_gamma   90.00
#
_symmetry.space_group_name_H-M   'P 1'
#
loop_
_entity.id
_entity.type
_entity.pdbx_description
1 polymer ?
#
loop_
_entity_poly.entity_id
_entity_poly.type
_entity_poly.pdbx_seq_one_letter_code
_entity_poly.pdbx_strand_id
1 'polypeptide(L)'
;MTQDQFYYCLGRILELREKIKETYDVRRRAQAIESAQAEEQVDFDSLSRFADNKEQADKNTAASQALLKELAAQEAKIRAFVPLPLYGTRIEAALPDQPPLYVLVETDQIAIEKGS
;
A
#
# COMPACT_ATOMS: atom_id res chain seq x y z
N MET A 1 -21.39 -6.17 6.89
CA MET A 1 -20.87 -4.93 6.27
C MET A 1 -22.00 -4.31 5.47
N THR A 2 -22.17 -2.98 5.49
CA THR A 2 -23.15 -2.27 4.66
C THR A 2 -22.55 -1.87 3.32
N GLN A 3 -23.38 -1.42 2.38
CA GLN A 3 -22.93 -0.89 1.09
C GLN A 3 -22.00 0.33 1.26
N ASP A 4 -22.31 1.25 2.18
CA ASP A 4 -21.44 2.40 2.48
C ASP A 4 -20.07 1.95 3.04
N GLN A 5 -20.07 0.92 3.89
CA GLN A 5 -18.82 0.36 4.42
C GLN A 5 -18.00 -0.33 3.33
N PHE A 6 -18.64 -0.95 2.33
CA PHE A 6 -17.96 -1.51 1.17
C PHE A 6 -17.24 -0.41 0.37
N TYR A 7 -17.94 0.68 0.05
CA TYR A 7 -17.35 1.81 -0.67
C TYR A 7 -16.26 2.51 0.12
N TYR A 8 -16.42 2.63 1.44
CA TYR A 8 -15.35 3.11 2.32
C TYR A 8 -14.11 2.21 2.25
N CYS A 9 -14.27 0.88 2.35
CA CYS A 9 -13.15 -0.05 2.24
C CYS A 9 -12.47 0.06 0.87
N LEU A 10 -13.25 0.18 -0.21
CA LEU A 10 -12.74 0.30 -1.58
C LEU A 10 -11.91 1.57 -1.76
N GLY A 11 -12.44 2.72 -1.33
CA GLY A 11 -11.72 4.00 -1.36
C GLY A 11 -10.45 3.95 -0.51
N ARG A 12 -10.52 3.35 0.67
CA ARG A 12 -9.37 3.21 1.57
C ARG A 12 -8.29 2.30 0.99
N ILE A 13 -8.65 1.22 0.30
CA ILE A 13 -7.69 0.35 -0.39
C ILE A 13 -6.93 1.14 -1.46
N LEU A 14 -7.63 1.95 -2.26
CA LEU A 14 -6.99 2.78 -3.28
C LEU A 14 -6.00 3.78 -2.65
N GLU A 15 -6.41 4.48 -1.61
CA GLU A 15 -5.56 5.41 -0.87
C GLU A 15 -4.33 4.71 -0.27
N LEU A 16 -4.51 3.53 0.34
CA LEU A 16 -3.41 2.77 0.93
C LEU A 16 -2.42 2.28 -0.13
N ARG A 17 -2.90 1.82 -1.28
CA ARG A 17 -2.03 1.40 -2.41
C ARG A 17 -1.18 2.56 -2.93
N GLU A 18 -1.76 3.75 -3.03
CA GLU A 18 -1.04 4.96 -3.41
C GLU A 18 0.02 5.33 -2.37
N LYS A 19 -0.34 5.40 -1.09
CA LYS A 19 0.61 5.69 0.00
C LYS A 19 1.74 4.68 0.11
N ILE A 20 1.44 3.39 -0.07
CA ILE A 20 2.44 2.33 -0.06
C ILE A 20 3.42 2.54 -1.22
N LYS A 21 2.90 2.82 -2.43
CA LYS A 21 3.74 3.10 -3.60
C LYS A 21 4.64 4.31 -3.38
N GLU A 22 4.09 5.42 -2.87
CA GLU A 22 4.86 6.61 -2.53
C GLU A 22 5.96 6.30 -1.51
N THR A 23 5.64 5.52 -0.47
CA THR A 23 6.61 5.11 0.56
C THR A 23 7.76 4.28 -0.02
N TYR A 24 7.44 3.34 -0.93
CA TYR A 24 8.45 2.54 -1.64
C TYR A 24 9.31 3.40 -2.59
N ASP A 25 8.71 4.33 -3.33
CA ASP A 25 9.44 5.21 -4.25
C ASP A 25 10.39 6.15 -3.50
N VAL A 26 9.95 6.72 -2.37
CA VAL A 26 10.80 7.54 -1.49
C VAL A 26 11.97 6.72 -0.95
N ARG A 27 11.72 5.50 -0.45
CA ARG A 27 12.78 4.61 0.05
C ARG A 27 13.80 4.28 -1.04
N ARG A 28 13.35 3.99 -2.26
CA ARG A 28 14.22 3.68 -3.40
C ARG A 28 15.11 4.86 -3.77
N ARG A 29 14.58 6.09 -3.74
CA ARG A 29 15.37 7.31 -3.97
C ARG A 29 16.39 7.54 -2.87
N ALA A 30 16.01 7.37 -1.60
CA ALA A 30 16.92 7.52 -0.46
C ALA A 30 18.10 6.52 -0.58
N GLN A 31 17.82 5.25 -0.88
CA GLN A 31 18.85 4.22 -1.04
C GLN A 31 19.80 4.50 -2.22
N ALA A 32 19.28 5.07 -3.32
CA ALA A 32 20.12 5.47 -4.46
C ALA A 32 21.05 6.64 -4.12
N ILE A 33 20.59 7.60 -3.32
CA ILE A 33 21.41 8.73 -2.84
C ILE A 33 22.47 8.24 -1.84
N GLU A 34 22.11 7.35 -0.91
CA GLU A 34 23.04 6.75 0.03
C GLU A 34 24.15 5.95 -0.68
N SER A 35 23.79 5.17 -1.71
CA SER A 35 24.76 4.39 -2.49
C SER A 35 25.74 5.30 -3.26
N ALA A 36 25.31 6.48 -3.68
CA ALA A 36 26.17 7.47 -4.34
C ALA A 36 27.07 8.24 -3.35
N GLN A 37 26.71 8.31 -2.07
CA GLN A 37 27.50 8.98 -1.03
C GLN A 37 28.45 8.04 -0.27
N ALA A 38 28.20 6.73 -0.29
CA ALA A 38 29.03 5.73 0.38
C ALA A 38 30.39 5.47 -0.31
N GLU A 39 30.63 6.04 -1.50
CA GLU A 39 31.94 5.98 -2.17
C GLU A 39 32.96 6.98 -1.58
N GLU A 40 32.57 7.85 -0.64
CA GLU A 40 33.44 8.84 0.00
C GLU A 40 33.67 8.52 1.50
N GLN A 41 34.90 8.10 1.83
CA GLN A 41 35.58 7.97 3.14
C GLN A 41 34.75 7.57 4.38
N VAL A 42 35.11 6.40 4.96
CA VAL A 42 34.58 5.92 6.24
C VAL A 42 35.34 6.57 7.40
N ASP A 43 34.71 7.54 8.07
CA ASP A 43 35.18 8.19 9.31
C ASP A 43 34.16 7.97 10.45
N PHE A 44 34.45 8.37 11.69
CA PHE A 44 33.56 8.27 12.85
C PHE A 44 32.16 8.88 12.61
N ASP A 45 32.08 9.91 11.76
CA ASP A 45 30.82 10.50 11.28
C ASP A 45 29.96 9.50 10.48
N SER A 46 30.57 8.54 9.78
CA SER A 46 29.86 7.47 9.07
C SER A 46 29.17 6.50 10.05
N LEU A 47 29.71 6.27 11.25
CA LEU A 47 29.09 5.42 12.26
C LEU A 47 27.87 6.09 12.92
N SER A 48 27.94 7.40 13.18
CA SER A 48 26.79 8.16 13.67
C SER A 48 25.67 8.22 12.63
N ARG A 49 26.03 8.50 11.36
CA ARG A 49 25.08 8.44 10.23
C ARG A 49 24.48 7.04 10.05
N PHE A 50 25.25 5.97 10.26
CA PHE A 50 24.73 4.61 10.19
C PHE A 50 23.71 4.31 11.29
N ALA A 51 23.93 4.79 12.52
CA ALA A 51 22.98 4.62 13.62
C ALA A 51 21.67 5.41 13.39
N ASP A 52 21.77 6.68 12.97
CA ASP A 52 20.61 7.51 12.65
C ASP A 52 19.82 6.94 11.45
N ASN A 53 20.53 6.45 10.43
CA ASN A 53 19.92 5.81 9.27
C ASN A 53 19.23 4.50 9.64
N LYS A 54 19.79 3.73 10.59
CA LYS A 54 19.16 2.51 11.10
C LYS A 54 17.86 2.82 11.84
N GLU A 55 17.85 3.86 12.69
CA GLU A 55 16.62 4.29 13.38
C GLU A 55 15.56 4.79 12.39
N GLN A 56 15.95 5.55 11.37
CA GLN A 56 15.03 5.97 10.30
C GLN A 56 14.54 4.81 9.44
N ALA A 57 15.40 3.86 9.10
CA ALA A 57 15.04 2.66 8.34
C ALA A 57 14.05 1.78 9.12
N ASP A 58 14.24 1.63 10.43
CA ASP A 58 13.36 0.87 11.30
C ASP A 58 11.98 1.54 11.44
N LYS A 59 11.93 2.88 11.63
CA LYS A 59 10.68 3.65 11.64
C LYS A 59 9.92 3.57 10.32
N ASN A 60 10.63 3.70 9.19
CA ASN A 60 10.04 3.56 7.86
C ASN A 60 9.52 2.16 7.60
N THR A 61 10.19 1.13 8.14
CA THR A 61 9.75 -0.27 8.06
C THR A 61 8.48 -0.50 8.89
N ALA A 62 8.41 0.04 10.11
CA ALA A 62 7.22 -0.07 10.95
C ALA A 62 6.00 0.65 10.35
N ALA A 63 6.19 1.85 9.80
CA ALA A 63 5.13 2.60 9.12
C ALA A 63 4.62 1.86 7.87
N SER A 64 5.53 1.33 7.05
CA SER A 64 5.17 0.53 5.87
C SER A 64 4.41 -0.74 6.25
N GLN A 65 4.84 -1.43 7.31
CA GLN A 65 4.14 -2.61 7.82
C GLN A 65 2.74 -2.28 8.35
N ALA A 66 2.56 -1.14 9.01
CA ALA A 66 1.24 -0.70 9.47
C ALA A 66 0.29 -0.45 8.29
N LEU A 67 0.77 0.23 7.23
CA LEU A 67 -0.01 0.44 6.00
C LEU A 67 -0.39 -0.88 5.32
N LEU A 68 0.55 -1.84 5.22
CA LEU A 68 0.28 -3.16 4.64
C LEU A 68 -0.72 -3.98 5.47
N LYS A 69 -0.63 -3.92 6.81
CA LYS A 69 -1.60 -4.56 7.70
C LYS A 69 -2.98 -3.95 7.54
N GLU A 70 -3.06 -2.62 7.42
CA GLU A 70 -4.33 -1.94 7.19
C GLU A 70 -4.92 -2.34 5.84
N LEU A 71 -4.10 -2.36 4.78
CA LEU A 71 -4.52 -2.78 3.44
C LEU A 71 -5.10 -4.20 3.47
N ALA A 72 -4.36 -5.16 4.05
CA ALA A 72 -4.80 -6.53 4.17
C ALA A 72 -6.11 -6.66 4.98
N ALA A 73 -6.29 -5.83 6.02
CA ALA A 73 -7.52 -5.81 6.80
C ALA A 73 -8.71 -5.28 5.99
N GLN A 74 -8.54 -4.25 5.17
CA GLN A 74 -9.62 -3.77 4.29
C GLN A 74 -9.95 -4.78 3.19
N GLU A 75 -8.93 -5.41 2.58
CA GLU A 75 -9.14 -6.44 1.56
C GLU A 75 -9.85 -7.68 2.15
N ALA A 76 -9.50 -8.09 3.38
CA ALA A 76 -10.19 -9.17 4.07
C ALA A 76 -11.67 -8.85 4.33
N LYS A 77 -12.02 -7.60 4.67
CA LYS A 77 -13.43 -7.18 4.84
C LYS A 77 -14.21 -7.28 3.54
N ILE A 78 -13.64 -6.85 2.42
CA ILE A 78 -14.28 -6.99 1.10
C ILE A 78 -14.44 -8.48 0.75
N ARG A 79 -13.40 -9.29 0.91
CA ARG A 79 -13.47 -10.75 0.68
C ARG A 79 -14.55 -11.43 1.52
N ALA A 80 -14.67 -11.08 2.78
CA ALA A 80 -15.69 -11.64 3.68
C ALA A 80 -17.11 -11.20 3.33
N PHE A 81 -17.26 -10.05 2.68
CA PHE A 81 -18.56 -9.51 2.28
C PHE A 81 -19.03 -10.04 0.92
N VAL A 82 -18.11 -10.18 -0.03
CA VAL A 82 -18.44 -10.69 -1.37
C VAL A 82 -18.72 -12.19 -1.26
N PRO A 83 -19.90 -12.68 -1.71
CA PRO A 83 -20.18 -14.11 -1.75
C PRO A 83 -19.14 -14.87 -2.58
N LEU A 84 -18.69 -16.03 -2.09
CA LEU A 84 -17.74 -16.90 -2.80
C LEU A 84 -18.12 -17.19 -4.26
N PRO A 85 -19.41 -17.38 -4.64
CA PRO A 85 -19.78 -17.58 -6.04
C PRO A 85 -19.48 -16.39 -6.97
N LEU A 86 -19.27 -15.19 -6.42
CA LEU A 86 -18.88 -13.99 -7.18
C LEU A 86 -17.35 -13.82 -7.28
N TYR A 87 -16.55 -14.71 -6.69
CA TYR A 87 -15.10 -14.65 -6.85
C TYR A 87 -14.74 -14.93 -8.31
N GLY A 88 -13.76 -14.19 -8.84
CA GLY A 88 -13.38 -14.24 -10.25
C GLY A 88 -14.37 -13.55 -11.21
N THR A 89 -15.45 -12.95 -10.69
CA THR A 89 -16.35 -12.12 -11.49
C THR A 89 -16.03 -10.64 -11.35
N ARG A 90 -16.24 -9.89 -12.43
CA ARG A 90 -16.02 -8.45 -12.45
C ARG A 90 -17.23 -7.74 -11.84
N ILE A 91 -17.05 -7.16 -10.65
CA ILE A 91 -18.10 -6.45 -9.92
C ILE A 91 -17.95 -4.95 -10.20
N GLU A 92 -18.96 -4.34 -10.79
CA GLU A 92 -19.00 -2.89 -10.97
C GLU A 92 -19.34 -2.20 -9.65
N ALA A 93 -18.50 -1.25 -9.25
CA ALA A 93 -18.60 -0.45 -8.05
C ALA A 93 -18.49 1.03 -8.44
N ALA A 94 -19.62 1.73 -8.47
CA ALA A 94 -19.66 3.16 -8.73
C ALA A 94 -19.56 3.93 -7.41
N LEU A 95 -18.42 4.60 -7.20
CA LEU A 95 -18.30 5.60 -6.14
C LEU A 95 -18.99 6.90 -6.59
N PRO A 96 -19.64 7.65 -5.70
CA PRO A 96 -20.19 8.97 -6.04
C PRO A 96 -19.09 9.86 -6.63
N ASP A 97 -19.38 10.52 -7.74
CA ASP A 97 -18.49 11.45 -8.44
C ASP A 97 -17.16 10.85 -8.94
N GLN A 98 -17.08 9.53 -9.09
CA GLN A 98 -15.91 8.85 -9.66
C GLN A 98 -16.28 7.95 -10.84
N PRO A 99 -15.36 7.71 -11.78
CA PRO A 99 -15.57 6.71 -12.81
C PRO A 99 -15.83 5.34 -12.17
N PRO A 100 -16.64 4.48 -12.81
CA PRO A 100 -16.95 3.16 -12.27
C PRO A 100 -15.66 2.38 -12.04
N LEU A 101 -15.56 1.74 -10.89
CA LEU A 101 -14.46 0.83 -10.57
C LEU A 101 -14.92 -0.59 -10.82
N TYR A 102 -14.04 -1.42 -11.35
CA TYR A 102 -14.27 -2.84 -11.50
C TYR A 102 -13.43 -3.58 -10.47
N VAL A 103 -14.13 -4.25 -9.54
CA VAL A 103 -13.53 -5.02 -8.45
C VAL A 103 -13.58 -6.48 -8.82
N LEU A 104 -12.41 -7.12 -8.86
CA LEU A 104 -12.26 -8.56 -9.01
C LEU A 104 -11.76 -9.12 -7.69
N VAL A 105 -12.58 -9.96 -7.05
CA VAL A 105 -12.20 -10.61 -5.79
C VAL A 105 -11.69 -12.00 -6.09
N GLU A 106 -10.46 -12.28 -5.69
CA GLU A 106 -9.82 -13.59 -5.77
C GLU A 106 -9.58 -14.14 -4.35
N THR A 107 -9.11 -15.38 -4.28
CA THR A 107 -8.87 -16.08 -3.02
C THR A 107 -7.81 -15.39 -2.15
N ASP A 108 -6.78 -14.86 -2.78
CA ASP A 108 -5.57 -14.31 -2.17
C ASP A 108 -5.43 -12.79 -2.37
N GLN A 109 -6.11 -12.21 -3.36
CA GLN A 109 -6.00 -10.79 -3.68
C GLN A 109 -7.32 -10.16 -4.16
N ILE A 110 -7.32 -8.83 -4.28
CA ILE A 110 -8.39 -8.07 -4.91
C ILE A 110 -7.78 -7.21 -6.02
N ALA A 111 -8.22 -7.37 -7.26
CA ALA A 111 -7.89 -6.43 -8.33
C ALA A 111 -8.93 -5.32 -8.39
N ILE A 112 -8.47 -4.07 -8.58
CA ILE A 112 -9.35 -2.90 -8.75
C ILE A 112 -8.89 -2.19 -10.01
N GLU A 113 -9.77 -2.13 -10.99
CA GLU A 113 -9.52 -1.48 -12.28
C GLU A 113 -10.42 -0.26 -12.40
N LYS A 114 -9.90 0.82 -12.99
CA LYS A 114 -10.72 1.98 -13.34
C LYS A 114 -11.44 1.69 -14.65
N GLY A 115 -12.75 1.88 -14.69
CA GLY A 115 -13.53 1.89 -15.90
C GLY A 115 -13.02 3.00 -16.83
N SER A 116 -12.86 2.65 -18.10
CA SER A 116 -12.43 3.55 -19.18
C SER A 116 -13.56 4.46 -19.62
#